data_AF-A0AA38NQ63-F1
#
_entry.id   AF-A0AA38NQ63-F1
#
_cell.length_a   1.000
_cell.length_b   1.000
_cell.length_c   1.000
_cell.angle_alpha   90.00
_cell.angle_beta   90.00
_cell.angle_gamma   90.00
#
_symmetry.space_group_name_H-M   'P 1'
#
loop_
_entity.id
_entity.type
_entity.pdbx_description
1 polymer ?
#
loop_
_entity_poly.entity_id
_entity_poly.type
_entity_poly.pdbx_seq_one_letter_code
_entity_poly.pdbx_strand_id
1 'polypeptide(L)'
;MAPKKQPSTARESSASESTTTSTTSSAQPSRQPQTNPSAPDNLAKPQKFQPKANHDTPCLSNKPSDLTPNGDGTDPEPVSTHSAPVSGKDRPLTEVISEKFAPFDHNRLVVGPFTEETTRDANFEQELGTLLLDAILETHAWAAARPKFESHLTVQRLENKISDVMEVESTQGMAFAPDVLFPIITLYSAYHLIERTRQDLNEFVIRMKSALAALTGF
;
A
#
# COMPACT_ATOMS: atom_id res chain seq x y z
N MET A 1 42.40 42.69 -35.50
CA MET A 1 42.59 42.83 -34.04
C MET A 1 41.86 41.69 -33.36
N ALA A 2 42.61 40.83 -32.66
CA ALA A 2 42.10 39.78 -31.79
C ALA A 2 41.77 40.38 -30.38
N PRO A 3 41.11 39.66 -29.46
CA PRO A 3 41.71 38.44 -28.89
C PRO A 3 40.77 37.21 -28.83
N LYS A 4 41.39 36.10 -29.22
CA LYS A 4 41.16 34.73 -28.76
C LYS A 4 41.29 34.65 -27.23
N LYS A 5 40.38 33.96 -26.54
CA LYS A 5 40.68 33.28 -25.25
C LYS A 5 40.04 31.89 -25.24
N GLN A 6 40.84 30.96 -24.74
CA GLN A 6 40.75 29.50 -24.78
C GLN A 6 39.83 28.87 -23.71
N PRO A 7 39.54 27.55 -23.83
CA PRO A 7 38.77 26.74 -22.88
C PRO A 7 39.65 26.12 -21.78
N SER A 8 39.08 25.92 -20.58
CA SER A 8 39.61 25.12 -19.44
C SER A 8 38.53 25.17 -18.35
N THR A 9 38.08 24.10 -17.67
CA THR A 9 38.81 23.02 -17.00
C THR A 9 37.89 21.79 -16.86
N ALA A 10 38.41 20.62 -17.23
CA ALA A 10 37.95 19.34 -16.72
C ALA A 10 38.25 19.24 -15.21
N ARG A 11 37.33 18.63 -14.45
CA ARG A 11 37.58 18.21 -13.06
C ARG A 11 37.26 16.73 -12.94
N GLU A 12 38.28 15.91 -13.15
CA GLU A 12 38.40 14.58 -12.56
C GLU A 12 38.67 14.74 -11.05
N SER A 13 37.89 14.04 -10.22
CA SER A 13 38.25 13.60 -8.86
C SER A 13 37.21 12.54 -8.51
N SER A 14 37.51 11.27 -8.75
CA SER A 14 38.22 10.36 -7.83
C SER A 14 37.23 9.42 -7.17
N ALA A 15 37.39 8.15 -7.54
CA ALA A 15 36.81 7.00 -6.91
C ALA A 15 37.03 7.03 -5.39
N SER A 16 35.98 6.66 -4.65
CA SER A 16 36.11 6.09 -3.32
C SER A 16 35.48 4.71 -3.41
N GLU A 17 36.36 3.72 -3.54
CA GLU A 17 36.07 2.34 -3.19
C GLU A 17 35.73 2.29 -1.69
N SER A 18 34.60 1.69 -1.35
CA SER A 18 34.37 1.16 -0.01
C SER A 18 33.51 -0.08 -0.14
N THR A 19 34.24 -1.18 -0.23
CA THR A 19 34.03 -2.40 0.55
C THR A 19 32.61 -2.96 0.56
N THR A 20 32.42 -3.85 -0.39
CA THR A 20 31.66 -5.09 -0.26
C THR A 20 31.80 -5.75 1.12
N THR A 21 30.67 -5.91 1.81
CA THR A 21 30.37 -7.10 2.62
C THR A 21 28.95 -7.54 2.29
N SER A 22 28.82 -8.54 1.41
CA SER A 22 28.34 -9.90 1.72
C SER A 22 26.95 -9.94 2.37
N THR A 23 25.94 -10.35 1.62
CA THR A 23 25.42 -11.73 1.59
C THR A 23 24.27 -11.91 2.56
N THR A 24 23.03 -11.77 2.05
CA THR A 24 21.98 -12.74 2.39
C THR A 24 21.12 -12.97 1.16
N SER A 25 21.56 -13.96 0.37
CA SER A 25 20.70 -14.71 -0.53
C SER A 25 19.59 -15.34 0.31
N SER A 26 18.38 -14.77 0.29
CA SER A 26 17.19 -15.48 0.75
C SER A 26 16.58 -16.15 -0.46
N ALA A 27 16.89 -17.43 -0.57
CA ALA A 27 16.36 -18.34 -1.57
C ALA A 27 14.83 -18.23 -1.67
N GLN A 28 14.38 -18.06 -2.91
CA GLN A 28 13.05 -18.38 -3.37
C GLN A 28 12.79 -19.88 -3.12
N PRO A 29 11.77 -20.28 -2.32
CA PRO A 29 11.45 -21.68 -2.17
C PRO A 29 10.68 -22.16 -3.40
N SER A 30 11.34 -23.02 -4.18
CA SER A 30 10.69 -23.87 -5.17
C SER A 30 9.52 -24.63 -4.53
N ARG A 31 8.32 -24.39 -5.05
CA ARG A 31 7.16 -25.27 -4.83
C ARG A 31 7.48 -26.64 -5.42
N GLN A 32 7.64 -27.63 -4.55
CA GLN A 32 7.36 -29.03 -4.89
C GLN A 32 6.04 -29.46 -4.23
N PRO A 33 5.20 -30.25 -4.92
CA PRO A 33 3.98 -30.79 -4.35
C PRO A 33 4.33 -32.01 -3.48
N GLN A 34 4.20 -31.88 -2.16
CA GLN A 34 4.23 -33.03 -1.26
C GLN A 34 2.83 -33.35 -0.74
N THR A 35 2.47 -34.61 -0.99
CA THR A 35 1.27 -35.31 -0.57
C THR A 35 1.22 -35.52 0.94
N ASN A 36 0.02 -35.29 1.50
CA ASN A 36 -0.52 -35.73 2.80
C ASN A 36 0.08 -37.03 3.38
N PRO A 37 0.15 -37.17 4.74
CA PRO A 37 -1.03 -37.68 5.47
C PRO A 37 -1.31 -37.05 6.86
N SER A 38 -2.61 -36.81 7.07
CA SER A 38 -3.45 -37.07 8.25
C SER A 38 -2.97 -36.81 9.71
N ALA A 39 -3.83 -36.02 10.37
CA ALA A 39 -4.26 -36.05 11.80
C ALA A 39 -3.58 -35.10 12.80
N PRO A 40 -4.24 -34.70 13.92
CA PRO A 40 -5.68 -34.65 14.22
C PRO A 40 -6.19 -33.24 14.55
N ASP A 41 -7.53 -33.10 14.51
CA ASP A 41 -8.31 -31.95 14.96
C ASP A 41 -7.86 -31.39 16.32
N ASN A 42 -7.41 -30.14 16.32
CA ASN A 42 -7.52 -29.28 17.50
C ASN A 42 -8.17 -27.96 17.09
N LEU A 43 -9.47 -27.92 17.38
CA LEU A 43 -10.40 -26.81 17.21
C LEU A 43 -10.04 -25.66 18.17
N ALA A 44 -8.98 -24.91 17.84
CA ALA A 44 -8.72 -23.62 18.46
C ALA A 44 -9.55 -22.55 17.73
N LYS A 45 -10.58 -22.05 18.42
CA LYS A 45 -11.43 -20.91 18.03
C LYS A 45 -10.58 -19.78 17.42
N PRO A 46 -10.92 -19.25 16.22
CA PRO A 46 -10.35 -18.00 15.76
C PRO A 46 -10.87 -16.87 16.64
N GLN A 47 -9.97 -16.28 17.43
CA GLN A 47 -10.25 -15.07 18.18
C GLN A 47 -10.44 -13.95 17.16
N LYS A 48 -11.70 -13.53 17.01
CA LYS A 48 -12.17 -12.43 16.18
C LYS A 48 -11.50 -11.13 16.65
N PHE A 49 -10.29 -10.85 16.14
CA PHE A 49 -9.71 -9.52 16.22
C PHE A 49 -10.53 -8.61 15.32
N GLN A 50 -11.49 -7.90 15.91
CA GLN A 50 -12.04 -6.71 15.29
C GLN A 50 -10.94 -5.65 15.32
N PRO A 51 -10.48 -5.16 14.15
CA PRO A 51 -9.70 -3.94 14.12
C PRO A 51 -10.65 -2.82 14.57
N LYS A 52 -10.42 -2.27 15.76
CA LYS A 52 -11.02 -1.00 16.16
C LYS A 52 -10.37 0.06 15.28
N ALA A 53 -11.03 0.36 14.17
CA ALA A 53 -10.70 1.47 13.29
C ALA A 53 -10.91 2.76 14.09
N ASN A 54 -9.85 3.22 14.76
CA ASN A 54 -9.77 4.63 15.13
C ASN A 54 -9.49 5.38 13.84
N HIS A 55 -10.58 5.84 13.24
CA HIS A 55 -10.63 6.93 12.29
C HIS A 55 -9.94 8.14 12.92
N ASP A 56 -8.71 8.41 12.52
CA ASP A 56 -8.13 9.76 12.49
C ASP A 56 -7.06 9.78 11.39
N THR A 57 -7.45 9.33 10.20
CA THR A 57 -6.74 9.74 8.99
C THR A 57 -7.21 11.17 8.72
N PRO A 58 -6.34 12.20 8.77
CA PRO A 58 -6.71 13.50 8.29
C PRO A 58 -7.07 13.33 6.82
N CYS A 59 -8.35 13.56 6.50
CA CYS A 59 -8.77 13.81 5.13
C CYS A 59 -7.89 14.95 4.61
N LEU A 60 -6.83 14.60 3.88
CA LEU A 60 -6.33 15.47 2.83
C LEU A 60 -7.46 15.52 1.82
N SER A 61 -8.37 16.46 2.10
CA SER A 61 -9.25 17.08 1.14
C SER A 61 -8.32 17.67 0.09
N ASN A 62 -7.92 16.83 -0.86
CA ASN A 62 -7.62 17.26 -2.20
C ASN A 62 -8.94 17.80 -2.71
N LYS A 63 -9.19 19.07 -2.36
CA LYS A 63 -10.16 19.93 -2.99
C LYS A 63 -9.93 19.71 -4.48
N PRO A 64 -10.86 19.10 -5.23
CA PRO A 64 -10.76 19.14 -6.67
C PRO A 64 -10.77 20.63 -6.98
N SER A 65 -9.62 21.14 -7.43
CA SER A 65 -9.53 22.45 -8.02
C SER A 65 -10.70 22.57 -8.97
N ASP A 66 -11.48 23.63 -8.77
CA ASP A 66 -12.41 24.18 -9.74
C ASP A 66 -11.71 24.19 -11.10
N LEU A 67 -11.88 23.10 -11.86
CA LEU A 67 -11.93 23.18 -13.29
C LEU A 67 -13.32 23.75 -13.57
N THR A 68 -13.44 25.06 -13.40
CA THR A 68 -14.32 25.84 -14.27
C THR A 68 -13.97 25.41 -15.69
N PRO A 69 -14.89 24.78 -16.44
CA PRO A 69 -14.75 24.72 -17.87
C PRO A 69 -15.05 26.14 -18.38
N ASN A 70 -14.04 27.01 -18.34
CA ASN A 70 -13.93 28.10 -19.30
C ASN A 70 -13.46 27.49 -20.64
N GLY A 71 -14.25 26.57 -21.19
CA GLY A 71 -14.44 26.52 -22.63
C GLY A 71 -15.76 27.23 -22.82
N ASP A 72 -15.74 28.55 -23.03
CA ASP A 72 -15.73 29.07 -24.41
C ASP A 72 -16.21 27.99 -25.38
N GLY A 73 -17.52 27.75 -25.32
CA GLY A 73 -18.28 27.00 -26.29
C GLY A 73 -18.27 27.76 -27.61
N THR A 74 -17.09 27.87 -28.22
CA THR A 74 -16.99 27.74 -29.67
C THR A 74 -17.29 26.27 -29.96
N ASP A 75 -18.58 25.97 -30.01
CA ASP A 75 -19.08 24.86 -30.81
C ASP A 75 -18.25 24.84 -32.11
N PRO A 76 -17.60 23.72 -32.49
CA PRO A 76 -17.31 23.51 -33.88
C PRO A 76 -18.68 23.45 -34.54
N GLU A 77 -19.06 24.59 -35.11
CA GLU A 77 -20.12 24.73 -36.08
C GLU A 77 -20.14 23.42 -36.89
N PRO A 78 -21.21 22.61 -36.86
CA PRO A 78 -21.40 21.68 -37.93
C PRO A 78 -21.45 22.61 -39.15
N VAL A 79 -20.36 22.59 -39.93
CA VAL A 79 -20.27 23.18 -41.26
C VAL A 79 -21.21 22.36 -42.14
N SER A 80 -22.49 22.40 -41.82
CA SER A 80 -23.62 22.10 -42.67
C SER A 80 -23.85 23.36 -43.49
N THR A 81 -22.82 23.71 -44.27
CA THR A 81 -23.02 24.52 -45.46
C THR A 81 -24.09 23.80 -46.28
N HIS A 82 -25.06 24.56 -46.78
CA HIS A 82 -26.13 24.13 -47.69
C HIS A 82 -27.49 23.73 -47.07
N SER A 83 -27.93 24.37 -45.98
CA SER A 83 -29.34 24.77 -45.91
C SER A 83 -29.51 26.10 -46.62
N ALA A 84 -29.38 26.10 -47.95
CA ALA A 84 -29.73 27.28 -48.73
C ALA A 84 -31.23 27.56 -48.52
N PRO A 85 -31.63 28.81 -48.19
CA PRO A 85 -33.03 29.15 -48.06
C PRO A 85 -33.73 28.89 -49.40
N VAL A 86 -34.70 27.97 -49.37
CA VAL A 86 -35.56 27.62 -50.50
C VAL A 86 -36.45 28.83 -50.81
N SER A 87 -35.90 29.81 -51.54
CA SER A 87 -36.70 30.84 -52.18
C SER A 87 -37.35 30.20 -53.41
N GLY A 88 -38.65 29.91 -53.30
CA GLY A 88 -39.46 29.13 -54.26
C GLY A 88 -39.65 29.76 -55.63
N LYS A 89 -38.57 29.99 -56.37
CA LYS A 89 -38.58 30.24 -57.81
C LYS A 89 -37.94 29.03 -58.47
N ASP A 90 -38.72 28.33 -59.29
CA ASP A 90 -38.26 27.19 -60.09
C ASP A 90 -37.03 27.59 -60.91
N ARG A 91 -35.86 27.26 -60.38
CA ARG A 91 -34.59 27.53 -61.04
C ARG A 91 -34.53 26.60 -62.26
N PRO A 92 -34.34 27.12 -63.48
CA PRO A 92 -34.38 26.29 -64.67
C PRO A 92 -33.35 25.16 -64.54
N LEU A 93 -33.75 23.92 -64.85
CA LEU A 93 -32.94 22.71 -64.68
C LEU A 93 -31.56 22.82 -65.35
N THR A 94 -31.48 23.56 -66.47
CA THR A 94 -30.24 23.84 -67.18
C THR A 94 -29.25 24.68 -66.36
N GLU A 95 -29.71 25.59 -65.49
CA GLU A 95 -28.86 26.38 -64.58
C GLU A 95 -28.32 25.49 -63.45
N VAL A 96 -29.14 24.58 -62.91
CA VAL A 96 -28.72 23.66 -61.84
C VAL A 96 -27.68 22.66 -62.33
N ILE A 97 -27.83 22.14 -63.55
CA ILE A 97 -26.89 21.18 -64.13
C ILE A 97 -25.61 21.88 -64.62
N SER A 98 -25.67 23.16 -64.99
CA SER A 98 -24.50 23.94 -65.40
C SER A 98 -23.73 24.56 -64.23
N GLU A 99 -24.29 24.54 -63.02
CA GLU A 99 -23.58 24.95 -61.81
C GLU A 99 -22.41 23.99 -61.57
N LYS A 100 -21.20 24.52 -61.71
CA LYS A 100 -19.98 23.75 -61.49
C LYS A 100 -19.83 23.52 -59.99
N PHE A 101 -19.81 22.25 -59.57
CA PHE A 101 -19.53 21.89 -58.19
C PHE A 101 -18.20 22.52 -57.73
N ALA A 102 -18.21 23.02 -56.49
CA ALA A 102 -16.97 23.43 -55.84
C ALA A 102 -15.97 22.26 -55.87
N PRO A 103 -14.68 22.50 -56.19
CA PRO A 103 -13.68 21.45 -56.16
C PRO A 103 -13.64 20.76 -54.79
N PHE A 104 -13.73 19.43 -54.78
CA PHE A 104 -13.66 18.65 -53.54
C PHE A 104 -12.21 18.53 -53.07
N ASP A 105 -11.92 19.09 -51.90
CA ASP A 105 -10.64 18.94 -51.23
C ASP A 105 -10.67 17.77 -50.24
N HIS A 106 -10.36 16.58 -50.74
CA HIS A 106 -10.32 15.34 -49.96
C HIS A 106 -9.33 15.40 -48.79
N ASN A 107 -8.20 16.10 -48.96
CA ASN A 107 -7.16 16.15 -47.95
C ASN A 107 -7.65 16.90 -46.71
N ARG A 108 -8.33 18.03 -46.92
CA ARG A 108 -8.83 18.83 -45.82
C ARG A 108 -10.05 18.21 -45.16
N LEU A 109 -10.98 17.65 -45.94
CA LEU A 109 -12.28 17.21 -45.43
C LEU A 109 -12.29 15.79 -44.86
N VAL A 110 -11.40 14.91 -45.33
CA VAL A 110 -11.42 13.49 -44.95
C VAL A 110 -10.09 13.07 -44.31
N VAL A 111 -8.97 13.34 -44.99
CA VAL A 111 -7.66 12.84 -44.55
C VAL A 111 -7.18 13.58 -43.30
N GLY A 112 -7.36 14.90 -43.24
CA GLY A 112 -6.96 15.75 -42.12
C GLY A 112 -7.54 15.30 -40.78
N PRO A 113 -8.87 15.23 -40.63
CA PRO A 113 -9.50 14.77 -39.39
C PRO A 113 -9.05 13.37 -38.95
N PHE A 114 -8.88 12.43 -39.90
CA PHE A 114 -8.42 11.08 -39.57
C PHE A 114 -6.96 11.06 -39.09
N THR A 115 -6.10 11.89 -39.69
CA THR A 115 -4.70 12.02 -39.29
C THR A 115 -4.59 12.65 -37.90
N GLU A 116 -5.42 13.64 -37.62
CA GLU A 116 -5.51 14.29 -36.32
C GLU A 116 -6.02 13.30 -35.24
N GLU A 117 -7.07 12.54 -35.54
CA GLU A 117 -7.60 11.48 -34.68
C GLU A 117 -6.52 10.46 -34.33
N THR A 118 -5.84 9.94 -35.35
CA THR A 118 -4.75 8.96 -35.19
C THR A 118 -3.63 9.51 -34.32
N THR A 119 -3.32 10.79 -34.45
CA THR A 119 -2.29 11.45 -33.62
C THR A 119 -2.76 11.58 -32.17
N ARG A 120 -4.04 11.90 -31.95
CA ARG A 120 -4.63 12.02 -30.62
C ARG A 120 -4.65 10.67 -29.89
N ASP A 121 -5.03 9.61 -30.60
CA ASP A 121 -5.05 8.24 -30.06
C ASP A 121 -3.64 7.80 -29.64
N ALA A 122 -2.64 8.03 -30.49
CA ALA A 122 -1.25 7.70 -30.17
C ALA A 122 -0.76 8.44 -28.90
N ASN A 123 -1.12 9.72 -28.75
CA ASN A 123 -0.78 10.49 -27.55
C ASN A 123 -1.50 9.97 -26.30
N PHE A 124 -2.79 9.63 -26.43
CA PHE A 124 -3.56 9.07 -25.33
C PHE A 124 -3.01 7.72 -24.84
N GLU A 125 -2.65 6.82 -25.77
CA GLU A 125 -2.04 5.54 -25.43
C GLU A 125 -0.72 5.73 -24.67
N GLN A 126 0.10 6.70 -25.09
CA GLN A 126 1.35 7.04 -24.41
C GLN A 126 1.11 7.60 -23.00
N GLU A 127 0.16 8.52 -22.86
CA GLU A 127 -0.18 9.14 -21.57
C GLU A 127 -0.75 8.09 -20.60
N LEU A 128 -1.68 7.26 -21.07
CA LEU A 128 -2.25 6.16 -20.30
C LEU A 128 -1.18 5.15 -19.86
N GLY A 129 -0.28 4.79 -20.78
CA GLY A 129 0.85 3.91 -20.48
C GLY A 129 1.76 4.47 -19.40
N THR A 130 2.03 5.78 -19.45
CA THR A 130 2.85 6.48 -18.45
C THR A 130 2.16 6.50 -17.09
N LEU A 131 0.88 6.88 -17.04
CA LEU A 131 0.11 6.96 -15.81
C LEU A 131 -0.05 5.57 -15.14
N LEU A 132 -0.30 4.53 -15.94
CA LEU A 132 -0.41 3.17 -15.42
C LEU A 132 0.92 2.69 -14.82
N LEU A 133 2.04 2.97 -15.48
CA LEU A 133 3.35 2.61 -14.97
C LEU A 133 3.65 3.31 -13.65
N ASP A 134 3.39 4.62 -13.57
CA ASP A 134 3.58 5.40 -12.34
C ASP A 134 2.74 4.84 -11.18
N ALA A 135 1.46 4.55 -11.43
CA ALA A 135 0.56 3.97 -10.43
C ALA A 135 1.06 2.60 -9.91
N ILE A 136 1.59 1.75 -10.81
CA ILE A 136 2.15 0.44 -10.44
C ILE A 136 3.42 0.63 -9.60
N LEU A 137 4.31 1.53 -10.01
CA LEU A 137 5.56 1.79 -9.30
C LEU A 137 5.32 2.38 -7.91
N GLU A 138 4.40 3.33 -7.79
CA GLU A 138 4.01 3.93 -6.51
C GLU A 138 3.38 2.88 -5.58
N THR A 139 2.45 2.08 -6.10
CA THR A 139 1.81 1.00 -5.33
C THR A 139 2.85 -0.02 -4.84
N HIS A 140 3.80 -0.39 -5.70
CA HIS A 140 4.88 -1.30 -5.33
C HIS A 140 5.80 -0.69 -4.27
N ALA A 141 6.20 0.57 -4.42
CA ALA A 141 7.02 1.27 -3.44
C ALA A 141 6.32 1.32 -2.07
N TRP A 142 5.02 1.60 -2.05
CA TRP A 142 4.23 1.65 -0.82
C TRP A 142 4.08 0.27 -0.17
N ALA A 143 3.76 -0.75 -0.96
CA ALA A 143 3.66 -2.14 -0.50
C ALA A 143 5.00 -2.67 0.03
N ALA A 144 6.12 -2.27 -0.54
CA ALA A 144 7.46 -2.66 -0.10
C ALA A 144 7.92 -1.93 1.16
N ALA A 145 7.56 -0.65 1.33
CA ALA A 145 7.94 0.15 2.49
C ALA A 145 7.13 -0.21 3.74
N ARG A 146 5.85 -0.56 3.58
CA ARG A 146 4.91 -0.74 4.68
C ARG A 146 5.29 -1.83 5.70
N PRO A 147 5.68 -3.07 5.30
CA PRO A 147 6.05 -4.10 6.26
C PRO A 147 7.23 -3.70 7.15
N LYS A 148 8.22 -2.98 6.59
CA LYS A 148 9.37 -2.48 7.35
C LYS A 148 8.95 -1.45 8.39
N PHE A 149 8.09 -0.51 8.00
CA PHE A 149 7.54 0.49 8.91
C PHE A 149 6.73 -0.14 10.05
N GLU A 150 5.84 -1.08 9.74
CA GLU A 150 5.01 -1.76 10.74
C GLU A 150 5.84 -2.61 11.70
N SER A 151 6.86 -3.30 11.19
CA SER A 151 7.82 -4.04 12.02
C SER A 151 8.58 -3.09 12.96
N HIS A 152 9.11 -1.98 12.44
CA HIS A 152 9.83 -1.00 13.23
C HIS A 152 8.96 -0.38 14.34
N LEU A 153 7.71 -0.02 14.02
CA LEU A 153 6.74 0.48 15.01
C LEU A 153 6.47 -0.54 16.12
N THR A 154 6.42 -1.83 15.77
CA THR A 154 6.22 -2.90 16.75
C THR A 154 7.44 -3.07 17.65
N VAL A 155 8.66 -3.01 17.10
CA VAL A 155 9.91 -3.04 17.87
C VAL A 155 9.97 -1.86 18.84
N GLN A 156 9.76 -0.63 18.35
CA GLN A 156 9.76 0.57 19.18
C GLN A 156 8.75 0.49 20.32
N ARG A 157 7.55 -0.05 20.06
CA ARG A 157 6.54 -0.27 21.11
C ARG A 157 7.03 -1.25 22.18
N LEU A 158 7.75 -2.29 21.81
CA LEU A 158 8.32 -3.24 22.76
C LEU A 158 9.46 -2.62 23.56
N GLU A 159 10.34 -1.86 22.92
CA GLU A 159 11.43 -1.11 23.58
C GLU A 159 10.89 -0.13 24.63
N ASN A 160 9.81 0.59 24.30
CA ASN A 160 9.14 1.47 25.26
C ASN A 160 8.60 0.68 26.46
N LYS A 161 7.91 -0.45 26.22
CA LYS A 161 7.41 -1.30 27.31
C LYS A 161 8.52 -1.87 28.19
N ILE A 162 9.65 -2.23 27.59
CA ILE A 162 10.82 -2.69 28.34
C ILE A 162 11.35 -1.53 29.22
N SER A 163 11.43 -0.33 28.66
CA SER A 163 11.87 0.87 29.39
C SER A 163 10.94 1.17 30.57
N ASP A 164 9.62 1.10 30.37
CA ASP A 164 8.64 1.28 31.44
C ASP A 164 8.80 0.24 32.56
N VAL A 165 9.02 -1.03 32.20
CA VAL A 165 9.25 -2.11 33.18
C VAL A 165 10.55 -1.88 33.95
N MET A 166 11.63 -1.48 33.28
CA MET A 166 12.90 -1.17 33.95
C MET A 166 12.76 0.00 34.92
N GLU A 167 11.99 1.04 34.58
CA GLU A 167 11.72 2.17 35.47
C GLU A 167 10.95 1.72 36.73
N VAL A 168 9.92 0.89 36.54
CA VAL A 168 9.15 0.31 37.66
C VAL A 168 10.02 -0.60 38.52
N GLU A 169 10.88 -1.44 37.92
CA GLU A 169 11.81 -2.30 38.66
C GLU A 169 12.83 -1.47 39.44
N SER A 170 13.37 -0.41 38.83
CA SER A 170 14.32 0.49 39.48
C SER A 170 13.72 1.16 40.71
N THR A 171 12.44 1.55 40.67
CA THR A 171 11.76 2.16 41.82
C THR A 171 11.41 1.14 42.90
N GLN A 172 10.97 -0.06 42.52
CA GLN A 172 10.72 -1.15 43.48
C GLN A 172 11.99 -1.62 44.18
N GLY A 173 13.10 -1.75 43.45
CA GLY A 173 14.41 -2.16 43.97
C GLY A 173 15.00 -1.19 45.00
N MET A 174 14.60 0.08 44.98
CA MET A 174 14.99 1.09 45.99
C MET A 174 14.02 1.20 47.17
N ALA A 175 12.78 0.74 47.02
CA ALA A 175 11.79 0.75 48.10
C ALA A 175 12.05 -0.33 49.16
N PHE A 176 12.87 -1.34 48.85
CA PHE A 176 13.35 -2.33 49.83
C PHE A 176 14.64 -1.87 50.50
N ALA A 177 14.54 -0.84 51.34
CA ALA A 177 15.55 -0.66 52.38
C ALA A 177 15.55 -1.93 53.26
N PRO A 178 16.68 -2.64 53.39
CA PRO A 178 16.75 -3.96 54.04
C PRO A 178 16.44 -3.93 55.55
N ASP A 179 16.28 -2.77 56.17
CA ASP A 179 16.24 -2.64 57.63
C ASP A 179 14.87 -2.81 58.30
N VAL A 180 13.75 -2.99 57.57
CA VAL A 180 12.42 -2.99 58.23
C VAL A 180 11.40 -4.07 57.82
N LEU A 181 11.64 -4.87 56.77
CA LEU A 181 10.58 -5.73 56.19
C LEU A 181 10.96 -7.20 55.89
N PHE A 182 12.12 -7.67 56.37
CA PHE A 182 12.59 -9.04 56.15
C PHE A 182 11.71 -10.20 56.71
N PRO A 183 10.91 -10.04 57.81
CA PRO A 183 10.11 -11.16 58.31
C PRO A 183 8.73 -11.33 57.65
N ILE A 184 8.22 -10.35 56.89
CA ILE A 184 6.84 -10.42 56.34
C ILE A 184 6.82 -11.05 54.94
N ILE A 185 7.84 -10.79 54.11
CA ILE A 185 7.88 -11.26 52.71
C ILE A 185 8.19 -12.76 52.63
N THR A 186 9.03 -13.28 53.54
CA THR A 186 9.32 -14.71 53.66
C THR A 186 8.09 -15.53 54.05
N LEU A 187 7.17 -14.97 54.83
CA LEU A 187 5.90 -15.64 55.16
C LEU A 187 4.98 -15.72 53.94
N TYR A 188 4.83 -14.63 53.17
CA TYR A 188 3.96 -14.63 51.99
C TYR A 188 4.43 -15.59 50.87
N SER A 189 5.74 -15.68 50.62
CA SER A 189 6.26 -16.62 49.61
C SER A 189 6.13 -18.08 50.06
N ALA A 190 6.32 -18.35 51.36
CA ALA A 190 6.08 -19.68 51.93
C ALA A 190 4.60 -20.08 51.85
N TYR A 191 3.68 -19.17 52.16
CA TYR A 191 2.23 -19.41 52.02
C TYR A 191 1.84 -19.72 50.56
N HIS A 192 2.40 -19.00 49.58
CA HIS A 192 2.10 -19.24 48.17
C HIS A 192 2.64 -20.60 47.68
N LEU A 193 3.83 -21.01 48.14
CA LEU A 193 4.39 -22.34 47.82
C LEU A 193 3.53 -23.46 48.42
N ILE A 194 3.08 -23.30 49.67
CA ILE A 194 2.21 -24.27 50.36
C ILE A 194 0.88 -24.41 49.61
N GLU A 195 0.23 -23.32 49.21
CA GLU A 195 -1.04 -23.40 48.48
C GLU A 195 -0.90 -24.07 47.11
N ARG A 196 0.22 -23.86 46.41
CA ARG A 196 0.49 -24.57 45.15
C ARG A 196 0.62 -26.07 45.34
N THR A 197 1.40 -26.50 46.34
CA THR A 197 1.53 -27.93 46.66
C THR A 197 0.20 -28.57 47.10
N ARG A 198 -0.67 -27.80 47.77
CA ARG A 198 -2.00 -28.25 48.16
C ARG A 198 -2.92 -28.47 46.94
N GLN A 199 -2.86 -27.58 45.95
CA GLN A 199 -3.63 -27.71 44.71
C GLN A 199 -3.17 -28.93 43.90
N ASP A 200 -1.87 -29.10 43.72
CA ASP A 200 -1.29 -30.23 42.98
C ASP A 200 -1.66 -31.57 43.64
N LEU A 201 -1.62 -31.64 44.97
CA LEU A 201 -2.02 -32.82 45.73
C LEU A 201 -3.52 -33.14 45.57
N ASN A 202 -4.37 -32.12 45.61
CA ASN A 202 -5.81 -32.31 45.45
C ASN A 202 -6.15 -32.82 44.04
N GLU A 203 -5.51 -32.26 43.02
CA GLU A 203 -5.66 -32.73 41.64
C GLU A 203 -5.20 -34.19 41.48
N PHE A 204 -4.07 -34.55 42.08
CA PHE A 204 -3.59 -35.93 42.09
C PHE A 204 -4.60 -36.89 42.75
N VAL A 205 -5.14 -36.52 43.91
CA VAL A 205 -6.16 -37.33 44.61
C VAL A 205 -7.41 -37.50 43.77
N ILE A 206 -7.87 -36.46 43.07
CA ILE A 206 -9.02 -36.53 42.17
C ILE A 206 -8.74 -37.51 41.03
N ARG A 207 -7.57 -37.41 40.37
CA ARG A 207 -7.18 -38.31 39.28
C ARG A 207 -7.09 -39.77 39.76
N MET A 208 -6.52 -39.99 40.94
CA MET A 208 -6.40 -41.31 41.54
C MET A 208 -7.77 -41.91 41.89
N LYS A 209 -8.68 -41.11 42.47
CA LYS A 209 -10.06 -41.55 42.74
C LYS A 209 -10.82 -41.90 41.46
N SER A 210 -10.66 -41.09 40.41
CA SER A 210 -11.27 -41.35 39.11
C SER A 210 -10.74 -42.64 38.49
N ALA A 211 -9.43 -42.87 38.54
CA ALA A 211 -8.81 -44.10 38.04
C ALA A 211 -9.27 -45.34 38.84
N LEU A 212 -9.39 -45.22 40.17
CA LEU A 212 -9.91 -46.29 41.01
C LEU A 212 -11.37 -46.60 40.70
N ALA A 213 -12.23 -45.59 40.57
CA ALA A 213 -13.63 -45.79 40.19
C ALA A 213 -13.76 -46.53 38.85
N ALA A 214 -12.97 -46.11 37.86
CA ALA A 214 -12.91 -46.76 36.55
C ALA A 214 -12.46 -48.24 36.64
N LEU A 215 -11.54 -48.57 37.56
CA LEU A 215 -11.04 -49.92 37.76
C LEU A 215 -12.03 -50.81 38.54
N THR A 216 -12.76 -50.23 39.50
CA THR A 216 -13.68 -50.99 40.37
C THR A 216 -15.10 -51.13 39.83
N GLY A 217 -15.44 -50.47 38.72
CA GLY A 217 -16.71 -50.65 38.01
C GLY A 217 -17.96 -50.18 38.77
N PHE A 218 -17.79 -49.27 39.74
CA PHE A 218 -18.88 -48.57 40.44
C PHE A 218 -19.11 -47.19 39.84
#